data_AF-X1NCC4-F1
#
_entry.id   AF-X1NCC4-F1
#
_cell.length_a   1.000
_cell.length_b   1.000
_cell.length_c   1.000
_cell.angle_alpha   90.00
_cell.angle_beta   90.00
_cell.angle_gamma   90.00
#
_symmetry.space_group_name_H-M   'P 1'
#
loop_
_entity.id
_entity.type
_entity.pdbx_description
1 polymer ?
#
loop_
_entity_poly.entity_id
_entity_poly.type
_entity_poly.pdbx_seq_one_letter_code
_entity_poly.pdbx_strand_id
1 'polypeptide(L)'
;MMKMEAQKSIIKWIGRLAPKTARDHGRSMHRFMGWLRTQGGPLAEMSPDQLITYQIDAAGRDRFDILDLVQAYVSTLKLRMSSKRREYSSIRSFFMHNRAELPRDGSFKIRSETPPVLGTLTVEEIRDVVMSSKPRYQAVILSMFQGGMGLAEFDYWNLNGWDSLREALRKNPDVIRIDMPGRKSSLNKRLFHTMIGGDAIRAIQAYLPMRPTEEEAEAMFRAAEEERKVQAEEE
;
A
#
# COMPACT_ATOMS: atom_id res chain seq x y z
N MET A 1 6.57 29.36 4.95
CA MET A 1 7.25 28.09 5.30
C MET A 1 7.44 28.05 6.81
N MET A 2 6.43 27.57 7.54
CA MET A 2 6.48 27.52 9.01
C MET A 2 7.18 26.23 9.41
N LYS A 3 8.37 26.34 10.02
CA LYS A 3 9.06 25.21 10.65
C LYS A 3 8.12 24.64 11.72
N MET A 4 7.48 23.50 11.44
CA MET A 4 6.94 22.66 12.50
C MET A 4 8.14 22.29 13.37
N GLU A 5 8.29 22.91 14.53
CA GLU A 5 8.94 22.20 15.64
C GLU A 5 8.19 20.87 15.74
N ALA A 6 8.89 19.79 15.40
CA ALA A 6 8.26 18.51 15.23
C ALA A 6 7.72 18.06 16.60
N GLN A 7 6.40 18.08 16.74
CA GLN A 7 5.74 17.83 18.01
C GLN A 7 6.02 16.41 18.50
N LYS A 8 6.24 16.28 19.81
CA LYS A 8 6.73 15.03 20.42
C LYS A 8 5.75 13.88 20.20
N SER A 9 4.45 14.15 20.31
CA SER A 9 3.40 13.15 20.05
C SER A 9 3.38 12.65 18.60
N ILE A 10 3.65 13.53 17.63
CA ILE A 10 3.70 13.18 16.20
C ILE A 10 4.92 12.32 15.91
N ILE A 11 6.12 12.71 16.37
CA ILE A 11 7.35 11.94 16.14
C ILE A 11 7.20 10.54 16.72
N LYS A 12 6.74 10.43 17.97
CA LYS A 12 6.55 9.15 18.66
C LYS A 12 5.55 8.25 17.94
N TRP A 13 4.44 8.82 17.45
CA TRP A 13 3.42 8.08 16.71
C TRP A 13 3.95 7.59 15.36
N ILE A 14 4.53 8.48 14.56
CA ILE A 14 5.04 8.18 13.22
C ILE A 14 6.19 7.15 13.28
N GLY A 15 7.09 7.26 14.27
CA GLY A 15 8.22 6.35 14.45
C GLY A 15 7.83 4.89 14.75
N ARG A 16 6.56 4.62 15.09
CA ARG A 16 6.03 3.26 15.31
C ARG A 16 5.39 2.64 14.07
N LEU A 17 5.31 3.38 12.97
CA LEU A 17 4.64 2.97 11.74
C LEU A 17 5.67 2.64 10.65
N ALA A 18 5.30 1.72 9.75
CA ALA A 18 6.10 1.48 8.55
C ALA A 18 6.20 2.77 7.70
N PRO A 19 7.30 3.02 6.96
CA PRO A 19 7.57 4.31 6.31
C PRO A 19 6.43 4.83 5.43
N LYS A 20 5.80 3.96 4.64
CA LYS A 20 4.64 4.33 3.82
C LYS A 20 3.43 4.73 4.68
N THR A 21 3.11 3.93 5.69
CA THR A 21 1.99 4.19 6.61
C THR A 21 2.22 5.50 7.38
N ALA A 22 3.43 5.72 7.87
CA ALA A 22 3.89 6.96 8.51
C ALA A 22 3.59 8.19 7.64
N ARG A 23 3.98 8.14 6.35
CA ARG A 23 3.72 9.22 5.38
C ARG A 23 2.22 9.46 5.17
N ASP A 24 1.46 8.39 4.93
CA ASP A 24 0.02 8.49 4.67
C ASP A 24 -0.73 9.01 5.91
N HIS A 25 -0.34 8.56 7.11
CA HIS A 25 -0.93 8.99 8.38
C HIS A 25 -0.58 10.45 8.71
N GLY A 26 0.69 10.85 8.52
CA GLY A 26 1.12 12.23 8.68
C GLY A 26 0.33 13.19 7.78
N ARG A 27 0.10 12.83 6.50
CA ARG A 27 -0.74 13.61 5.58
C ARG A 27 -2.19 13.71 6.02
N SER A 28 -2.74 12.65 6.60
CA SER A 28 -4.12 12.64 7.11
C SER A 28 -4.25 13.54 8.34
N MET A 29 -3.30 13.45 9.28
CA MET A 29 -3.23 14.33 10.44
C MET A 29 -3.05 15.80 10.05
N HIS A 30 -2.14 16.10 9.12
CA HIS A 30 -1.92 17.45 8.66
C HIS A 30 -3.19 18.08 8.06
N ARG A 31 -3.94 17.33 7.24
CA ARG A 31 -5.22 17.78 6.68
C ARG A 31 -6.29 17.99 7.75
N PHE A 32 -6.38 17.09 8.73
CA PHE A 32 -7.28 17.27 9.87
C PHE A 32 -6.95 18.52 10.68
N MET A 33 -5.68 18.75 11.03
CA MET A 33 -5.26 19.95 11.76
C MET A 33 -5.53 21.23 10.97
N GLY A 34 -5.32 21.19 9.64
CA GLY A 34 -5.66 22.31 8.75
C GLY A 34 -7.16 22.61 8.75
N TRP A 35 -8.00 21.58 8.66
CA TRP A 35 -9.46 21.73 8.75
C TRP A 35 -9.92 22.18 10.14
N LEU A 36 -9.32 21.66 11.22
CA LEU A 36 -9.69 22.00 12.59
C LEU A 36 -9.52 23.50 12.86
N ARG A 37 -8.43 24.09 12.35
CA ARG A 37 -8.20 25.54 12.43
C ARG A 37 -9.30 26.39 11.77
N THR A 38 -10.00 25.85 10.77
CA THR A 38 -11.08 26.59 10.10
C THR A 38 -12.42 26.54 10.86
N GLN A 39 -12.55 25.67 11.86
CA GLN A 39 -13.79 25.55 12.64
C GLN A 39 -13.89 26.59 13.77
N GLY A 40 -12.77 27.21 14.17
CA GLY A 40 -12.70 28.13 15.30
C GLY A 40 -12.94 27.45 16.66
N GLY A 41 -12.98 28.25 17.72
CA GLY A 41 -13.18 27.77 19.09
C GLY A 41 -11.90 27.27 19.78
N PRO A 42 -11.99 26.81 21.05
CA PRO A 42 -10.82 26.54 21.88
C PRO A 42 -9.89 25.45 21.33
N LEU A 43 -10.45 24.42 20.69
CA LEU A 43 -9.68 23.29 20.13
C LEU A 43 -9.01 23.63 18.80
N ALA A 44 -9.45 24.66 18.08
CA ALA A 44 -8.91 25.05 16.77
C ALA A 44 -7.47 25.57 16.84
N GLU A 45 -7.16 26.26 17.93
CA GLU A 45 -5.83 26.84 18.18
C GLU A 45 -4.89 25.85 18.90
N MET A 46 -5.41 24.69 19.34
CA MET A 46 -4.60 23.69 19.99
C MET A 46 -3.68 22.99 19.00
N SER A 47 -2.44 22.85 19.44
CA SER A 47 -1.47 22.02 18.77
C SER A 47 -1.73 20.52 19.04
N PRO A 48 -1.24 19.60 18.20
CA PRO A 48 -1.42 18.16 18.41
C PRO A 48 -1.05 17.66 19.83
N ASP A 49 0.04 18.15 20.43
CA ASP A 49 0.42 17.84 21.82
C ASP A 49 -0.63 18.33 22.83
N GLN A 50 -1.21 19.53 22.62
CA GLN A 50 -2.28 20.07 23.47
C GLN A 50 -3.60 19.30 23.32
N LEU A 51 -3.93 18.85 22.10
CA LEU A 51 -5.10 18.00 21.89
C LEU A 51 -4.99 16.66 22.63
N ILE A 52 -3.78 16.10 22.74
CA ILE A 52 -3.54 14.91 23.55
C ILE A 52 -3.80 15.19 25.03
N THR A 53 -3.23 16.28 25.57
CA THR A 53 -3.45 16.66 26.98
C THR A 53 -4.93 16.88 27.26
N TYR A 54 -5.60 17.67 26.42
CA TYR A 54 -7.04 17.90 26.52
C TYR A 54 -7.82 16.58 26.56
N GLN A 55 -7.53 15.64 25.64
CA GLN A 55 -8.23 14.36 25.59
C GLN A 55 -8.00 13.47 26.83
N ILE A 56 -6.82 13.56 27.44
CA ILE A 56 -6.49 12.81 28.67
C ILE A 56 -7.26 13.38 29.86
N ASP A 57 -7.34 14.72 29.94
CA ASP A 57 -7.95 15.42 31.06
C ASP A 57 -9.48 15.51 30.94
N ALA A 58 -10.02 15.31 29.74
CA ALA A 58 -11.46 15.40 29.48
C ALA A 58 -12.28 14.34 30.24
N ALA A 59 -13.35 14.78 30.89
CA ALA A 59 -14.25 13.94 31.67
C ALA A 59 -15.71 14.08 31.19
N GLY A 60 -16.57 13.13 31.59
CA GLY A 60 -18.00 13.22 31.30
C GLY A 60 -18.32 13.23 29.80
N ARG A 61 -18.94 14.31 29.31
CA ARG A 61 -19.31 14.49 27.89
C ARG A 61 -18.16 15.05 27.06
N ASP A 62 -17.29 15.87 27.66
CA ASP A 62 -16.17 16.55 26.99
C ASP A 62 -15.17 15.57 26.37
N ARG A 63 -15.13 14.32 26.86
CA ARG A 63 -14.34 13.23 26.28
C ARG A 63 -14.69 12.92 24.81
N PHE A 64 -15.85 13.37 24.33
CA PHE A 64 -16.32 13.19 22.96
C PHE A 64 -16.01 14.39 22.05
N ASP A 65 -15.58 15.54 22.56
CA ASP A 65 -15.42 16.77 21.78
C ASP A 65 -14.48 16.59 20.57
N ILE A 66 -13.32 15.96 20.79
CA ILE A 66 -12.40 15.65 19.70
C ILE A 66 -12.96 14.57 18.77
N LEU A 67 -13.67 13.58 19.31
CA LEU A 67 -14.29 12.54 18.49
C LEU A 67 -15.30 13.17 17.52
N ASP A 68 -16.15 14.05 18.01
CA ASP A 68 -17.19 14.72 17.24
C ASP A 68 -16.56 15.60 16.15
N LEU A 69 -15.47 16.31 16.45
CA LEU A 69 -14.69 17.04 15.45
C LEU A 69 -14.09 16.14 14.37
N VAL A 70 -13.54 14.98 14.75
CA VAL A 70 -13.01 14.00 13.80
C VAL A 70 -14.12 13.42 12.93
N GLN A 71 -15.28 13.12 13.50
CA GLN A 71 -16.45 12.64 12.77
C GLN A 71 -17.01 13.69 11.80
N ALA A 72 -17.08 14.95 12.24
CA ALA A 72 -17.46 16.08 11.41
C ALA A 72 -16.49 16.25 10.25
N TYR A 73 -15.17 16.27 10.50
CA TYR A 73 -14.13 16.33 9.48
C TYR A 73 -14.33 15.26 8.41
N VAL A 74 -14.42 13.98 8.81
CA VAL A 74 -14.59 12.85 7.89
C VAL A 74 -15.89 12.95 7.08
N SER A 75 -16.94 13.52 7.67
CA SER A 75 -18.21 13.76 6.99
C SER A 75 -18.09 14.82 5.90
N THR A 76 -17.26 15.86 6.09
CA THR A 76 -17.02 16.91 5.07
C THR A 76 -16.22 16.43 3.85
N LEU A 77 -15.47 15.33 3.96
CA LEU A 77 -14.62 14.86 2.88
C LEU A 77 -15.42 14.36 1.67
N LYS A 78 -15.05 14.79 0.46
CA LYS A 78 -15.59 14.24 -0.79
C LYS A 78 -14.70 13.11 -1.31
N LEU A 79 -14.68 12.00 -0.56
CA LEU A 79 -13.84 10.83 -0.84
C LEU A 79 -14.67 9.53 -0.86
N ARG A 80 -14.15 8.51 -1.54
CA ARG A 80 -14.64 7.13 -1.50
C ARG A 80 -14.61 6.55 -0.09
N MET A 81 -15.48 5.58 0.18
CA MET A 81 -15.63 4.90 1.47
C MET A 81 -14.32 4.43 2.11
N SER A 82 -13.47 3.73 1.36
CA SER A 82 -12.20 3.19 1.88
C SER A 82 -11.22 4.29 2.30
N SER A 83 -11.20 5.40 1.56
CA SER A 83 -10.36 6.55 1.87
C SER A 83 -10.87 7.29 3.11
N LYS A 84 -12.18 7.52 3.24
CA LYS A 84 -12.76 8.09 4.47
C LYS A 84 -12.46 7.26 5.70
N ARG A 85 -12.63 5.93 5.61
CA ARG A 85 -12.29 5.00 6.71
C ARG A 85 -10.82 5.11 7.10
N ARG A 86 -9.92 5.24 6.12
CA ARG A 86 -8.48 5.42 6.36
C ARG A 86 -8.18 6.73 7.07
N GLU A 87 -8.80 7.84 6.66
CA GLU A 87 -8.66 9.14 7.35
C GLU A 87 -9.10 9.03 8.82
N TYR A 88 -10.31 8.49 9.04
CA TYR A 88 -10.86 8.28 10.37
C TYR A 88 -9.96 7.41 11.26
N SER A 89 -9.54 6.25 10.75
CA SER A 89 -8.66 5.34 11.50
C SER A 89 -7.28 5.94 11.74
N SER A 90 -6.74 6.70 10.78
CA SER A 90 -5.43 7.35 10.90
C SER A 90 -5.43 8.35 12.04
N ILE A 91 -6.42 9.25 12.07
CA ILE A 91 -6.50 10.28 13.12
C ILE A 91 -6.71 9.63 14.49
N ARG A 92 -7.61 8.65 14.60
CA ARG A 92 -7.80 7.88 15.84
C ARG A 92 -6.52 7.17 16.29
N SER A 93 -5.72 6.66 15.35
CA SER A 93 -4.47 5.97 15.70
C SER A 93 -3.47 6.90 16.40
N PHE A 94 -3.42 8.18 16.05
CA PHE A 94 -2.55 9.16 16.72
C PHE A 94 -2.86 9.25 18.21
N PHE A 95 -4.14 9.41 18.54
CA PHE A 95 -4.63 9.44 19.92
C PHE A 95 -4.36 8.12 20.66
N MET A 96 -4.64 6.99 20.02
CA MET A 96 -4.37 5.66 20.56
C MET A 96 -2.87 5.44 20.87
N HIS A 97 -1.96 5.78 19.96
CA HIS A 97 -0.51 5.61 20.16
C HIS A 97 0.07 6.53 21.24
N ASN A 98 -0.62 7.61 21.55
CA ASN A 98 -0.29 8.56 22.62
C ASN A 98 -1.04 8.30 23.93
N ARG A 99 -1.76 7.17 24.05
CA ARG A 99 -2.54 6.77 25.25
C ARG A 99 -3.69 7.73 25.61
N ALA A 100 -4.21 8.45 24.61
CA ALA A 100 -5.34 9.35 24.73
C ALA A 100 -6.50 8.83 23.86
N GLU A 101 -6.82 7.54 23.94
CA GLU A 101 -7.75 6.89 23.01
C GLU A 101 -9.13 7.58 22.98
N LEU A 102 -9.57 7.97 21.77
CA LEU A 102 -10.89 8.55 21.57
C LEU A 102 -11.99 7.50 21.87
N PRO A 103 -13.12 7.89 22.49
CA PRO A 103 -14.21 6.97 22.78
C PRO A 103 -14.70 6.20 21.55
N ARG A 104 -15.32 5.04 21.79
CA ARG A 104 -16.02 4.28 20.75
C ARG A 104 -17.43 4.85 20.60
N ASP A 105 -17.84 5.04 19.36
CA ASP A 105 -19.20 5.41 19.00
C ASP A 105 -19.72 4.45 17.94
N GLY A 106 -20.70 3.63 18.30
CA GLY A 106 -21.34 2.68 17.38
C GLY A 106 -22.40 3.32 16.47
N SER A 107 -22.84 4.53 16.80
CA SER A 107 -23.87 5.26 16.08
C SER A 107 -23.32 5.96 14.84
N PHE A 108 -22.06 6.44 14.87
CA PHE A 108 -21.44 7.08 13.73
C PHE A 108 -21.28 6.13 12.53
N LYS A 109 -21.94 6.49 11.42
CA LYS A 109 -21.84 5.78 10.14
C LYS A 109 -21.15 6.68 9.12
N ILE A 110 -19.93 6.32 8.72
CA ILE A 110 -19.24 6.97 7.61
C ILE A 110 -20.05 6.73 6.33
N ARG A 111 -20.41 7.81 5.64
CA ARG A 111 -21.08 7.80 4.33
C ARG A 111 -20.17 8.39 3.26
N SER A 112 -20.27 7.88 2.04
CA SER A 112 -19.56 8.39 0.87
C SER A 112 -20.55 8.59 -0.26
N GLU A 113 -20.43 9.72 -0.93
CA GLU A 113 -21.18 10.06 -2.13
C GLU A 113 -20.50 9.52 -3.39
N THR A 114 -19.25 9.06 -3.28
CA THR A 114 -18.50 8.52 -4.41
C THR A 114 -18.72 7.01 -4.49
N PRO A 115 -19.35 6.49 -5.57
CA PRO A 115 -19.59 5.05 -5.71
C PRO A 115 -18.29 4.24 -5.74
N PRO A 116 -18.31 2.93 -5.50
CA PRO A 116 -17.15 2.07 -5.73
C PRO A 116 -16.74 2.07 -7.20
N VAL A 117 -15.46 1.81 -7.49
CA VAL A 117 -15.02 1.53 -8.88
C VAL A 117 -15.33 0.07 -9.15
N LEU A 118 -16.03 -0.21 -10.25
CA LEU A 118 -16.10 -1.53 -10.84
C LEU A 118 -15.07 -1.60 -11.97
N GLY A 119 -14.25 -2.64 -11.98
CA GLY A 119 -13.40 -2.93 -13.14
C GLY A 119 -14.30 -3.30 -14.32
N THR A 120 -14.10 -2.67 -15.47
CA THR A 120 -14.93 -2.88 -16.66
C THR A 120 -14.31 -3.82 -17.68
N LEU A 121 -13.05 -4.23 -17.47
CA LEU A 121 -12.33 -5.08 -18.42
C LEU A 121 -12.93 -6.49 -18.46
N THR A 122 -13.24 -6.96 -19.67
CA THR A 122 -13.66 -8.35 -19.87
C THR A 122 -12.47 -9.31 -19.85
N VAL A 123 -12.74 -10.61 -19.79
CA VAL A 123 -11.70 -11.64 -19.84
C VAL A 123 -10.96 -11.58 -21.18
N GLU A 124 -11.68 -11.33 -22.27
CA GLU A 124 -11.15 -11.21 -23.61
C GLU A 124 -10.25 -9.98 -23.73
N GLU A 125 -10.67 -8.82 -23.22
CA GLU A 125 -9.85 -7.60 -23.22
C GLU A 125 -8.56 -7.79 -22.41
N ILE A 126 -8.64 -8.45 -21.25
CA ILE A 126 -7.45 -8.77 -20.44
C ILE A 126 -6.53 -9.71 -21.21
N ARG A 127 -7.07 -10.77 -21.82
CA ARG A 127 -6.29 -11.72 -22.63
C ARG A 127 -5.61 -10.99 -23.78
N ASP A 128 -6.32 -10.15 -24.51
CA ASP A 128 -5.79 -9.46 -25.68
C ASP A 128 -4.69 -8.46 -25.27
N VAL A 129 -4.84 -7.76 -24.14
CA VAL A 129 -3.77 -6.92 -23.55
C VAL A 129 -2.53 -7.74 -23.20
N VAL A 130 -2.70 -8.89 -22.55
CA VAL A 130 -1.57 -9.77 -22.20
C VAL A 130 -0.89 -10.26 -23.47
N MET A 131 -1.64 -10.83 -24.42
CA MET A 131 -1.09 -11.39 -25.65
C MET A 131 -0.45 -10.34 -26.58
N SER A 132 -0.88 -9.08 -26.52
CA SER A 132 -0.26 -7.97 -27.26
C SER A 132 1.00 -7.42 -26.59
N SER A 133 1.29 -7.82 -25.36
CA SER A 133 2.47 -7.36 -24.62
C SER A 133 3.74 -8.02 -25.14
N LYS A 134 4.90 -7.38 -24.92
CA LYS A 134 6.21 -7.99 -25.23
C LYS A 134 6.39 -9.31 -24.44
N PRO A 135 7.15 -10.31 -24.96
CA PRO A 135 7.31 -11.63 -24.32
C PRO A 135 7.69 -11.57 -22.83
N ARG A 136 8.55 -10.63 -22.46
CA ARG A 136 8.91 -10.34 -21.06
C ARG A 136 7.67 -10.02 -20.21
N TYR A 137 6.85 -9.07 -20.65
CA TYR A 137 5.65 -8.66 -19.91
C TYR A 137 4.60 -9.76 -19.90
N GLN A 138 4.49 -10.57 -20.95
CA GLN A 138 3.64 -11.78 -20.93
C GLN A 138 4.06 -12.73 -19.81
N ALA A 139 5.36 -13.05 -19.72
CA ALA A 139 5.89 -13.91 -18.68
C ALA A 139 5.64 -13.35 -17.27
N VAL A 140 5.85 -12.04 -17.08
CA VAL A 140 5.58 -11.36 -15.81
C VAL A 140 4.09 -11.42 -15.44
N ILE A 141 3.20 -10.99 -16.33
CA ILE A 141 1.77 -10.88 -16.04
C ILE A 141 1.17 -12.26 -15.78
N LEU A 142 1.49 -13.26 -16.60
CA LEU A 142 0.99 -14.62 -16.43
C LEU A 142 1.51 -15.27 -15.14
N SER A 143 2.78 -15.04 -14.79
CA SER A 143 3.33 -15.54 -13.52
C SER A 143 2.64 -14.88 -12.33
N MET A 144 2.43 -13.57 -12.38
CA MET A 144 1.71 -12.85 -11.32
C MET A 144 0.27 -13.32 -11.18
N PHE A 145 -0.42 -13.51 -12.31
CA PHE A 145 -1.82 -13.94 -12.34
C PHE A 145 -1.98 -15.35 -11.77
N GLN A 146 -1.23 -16.33 -12.30
CA GLN A 146 -1.33 -17.72 -11.84
C GLN A 146 -0.81 -17.91 -10.41
N GLY A 147 0.28 -17.21 -10.05
CA GLY A 147 0.87 -17.27 -8.72
C GLY A 147 0.15 -16.41 -7.67
N GLY A 148 -0.91 -15.69 -8.05
CA GLY A 148 -1.62 -14.78 -7.15
C GLY A 148 -0.70 -13.72 -6.51
N MET A 149 0.35 -13.30 -7.22
CA MET A 149 1.37 -12.39 -6.70
C MET A 149 0.96 -10.94 -6.91
N GLY A 150 1.11 -10.12 -5.86
CA GLY A 150 1.17 -8.68 -6.01
C GLY A 150 2.56 -8.23 -6.45
N LEU A 151 2.74 -6.91 -6.64
CA LEU A 151 4.03 -6.34 -7.05
C LEU A 151 5.15 -6.69 -6.08
N ALA A 152 4.91 -6.63 -4.76
CA ALA A 152 5.95 -6.91 -3.77
C ALA A 152 6.37 -8.39 -3.76
N GLU A 153 5.41 -9.30 -3.93
CA GLU A 153 5.68 -10.72 -4.07
C GLU A 153 6.47 -10.99 -5.36
N PHE A 154 6.03 -10.42 -6.47
CA PHE A 154 6.72 -10.55 -7.75
C PHE A 154 8.15 -9.97 -7.69
N ASP A 155 8.35 -8.78 -7.14
CA ASP A 155 9.68 -8.13 -7.04
C ASP A 155 10.65 -9.00 -6.26
N TYR A 156 10.20 -9.58 -5.14
CA TYR A 156 11.02 -10.51 -4.37
C TYR A 156 11.41 -11.72 -5.22
N TRP A 157 10.46 -12.37 -5.87
CA TRP A 157 10.74 -13.54 -6.71
C TRP A 157 11.61 -13.19 -7.92
N ASN A 158 11.41 -12.03 -8.52
CA ASN A 158 12.19 -11.53 -9.65
C ASN A 158 13.67 -11.33 -9.29
N LEU A 159 13.95 -10.88 -8.07
CA LEU A 159 15.31 -10.62 -7.59
C LEU A 159 15.99 -11.86 -6.99
N ASN A 160 15.24 -12.83 -6.47
CA ASN A 160 15.80 -13.93 -5.68
C ASN A 160 15.49 -15.34 -6.24
N GLY A 161 14.59 -15.44 -7.21
CA GLY A 161 14.03 -16.71 -7.68
C GLY A 161 14.70 -17.31 -8.90
N TRP A 162 15.80 -16.72 -9.41
CA TRP A 162 16.42 -17.17 -10.65
C TRP A 162 16.93 -18.61 -10.57
N ASP A 163 17.74 -18.93 -9.56
CA ASP A 163 18.33 -20.25 -9.43
C ASP A 163 17.27 -21.35 -9.28
N SER A 164 16.28 -21.13 -8.42
CA SER A 164 15.20 -22.11 -8.20
C SER A 164 14.34 -22.29 -9.46
N LEU A 165 14.04 -21.22 -10.19
CA LEU A 165 13.33 -21.30 -11.46
C LEU A 165 14.14 -22.05 -12.51
N ARG A 166 15.43 -21.72 -12.67
CA ARG A 166 16.32 -22.35 -13.66
C ARG A 166 16.42 -23.86 -13.42
N GLU A 167 16.62 -24.28 -12.17
CA GLU A 167 16.66 -25.70 -11.82
C GLU A 167 15.31 -26.41 -12.03
N ALA A 168 14.20 -25.72 -11.74
CA ALA A 168 12.88 -26.26 -12.00
C ALA A 168 12.65 -26.47 -13.51
N LEU A 169 12.94 -25.47 -14.35
CA LEU A 169 12.72 -25.54 -15.80
C LEU A 169 13.51 -26.65 -16.49
N ARG A 170 14.72 -26.98 -16.01
CA ARG A 170 15.52 -28.12 -16.52
C ARG A 170 14.80 -29.46 -16.40
N LYS A 171 13.85 -29.59 -15.46
CA LYS A 171 13.07 -30.81 -15.23
C LYS A 171 11.81 -30.90 -16.09
N ASN A 172 11.58 -29.92 -16.97
CA ASN A 172 10.37 -29.78 -17.78
C ASN A 172 9.06 -29.98 -16.98
N PRO A 173 8.82 -29.18 -15.93
CA PRO A 173 7.74 -29.40 -14.99
C PRO A 173 6.40 -28.88 -15.51
N ASP A 174 5.30 -29.53 -15.15
CA ASP A 174 3.95 -29.00 -15.39
C ASP A 174 3.62 -27.82 -14.47
N VAL A 175 4.21 -27.81 -13.27
CA VAL A 175 4.00 -26.81 -12.22
C VAL A 175 5.32 -26.50 -11.51
N ILE A 176 5.57 -25.22 -11.27
CA ILE A 176 6.73 -24.72 -10.52
C ILE A 176 6.25 -24.12 -9.21
N ARG A 177 6.76 -24.64 -8.09
CA ARG A 177 6.57 -24.06 -6.77
C ARG A 177 7.52 -22.88 -6.57
N ILE A 178 6.99 -21.78 -6.05
CA ILE A 178 7.73 -20.57 -5.70
C ILE A 178 7.62 -20.36 -4.19
N ASP A 179 8.74 -20.42 -3.49
CA ASP A 179 8.79 -20.14 -2.06
C ASP A 179 8.98 -18.65 -1.79
N MET A 180 8.18 -18.12 -0.87
CA MET A 180 8.06 -16.69 -0.60
C MET A 180 8.22 -16.38 0.90
N PRO A 181 8.83 -15.24 1.26
CA PRO A 181 8.88 -14.77 2.63
C PRO A 181 7.46 -14.36 3.06
N GLY A 182 7.14 -14.49 4.34
CA GLY A 182 5.87 -14.02 4.88
C GLY A 182 5.62 -12.52 4.62
N ARG A 183 4.38 -12.09 4.81
CA ARG A 183 3.94 -10.72 4.48
C ARG A 183 3.42 -9.99 5.71
N LYS A 184 3.63 -8.67 5.79
CA LYS A 184 3.17 -7.81 6.89
C LYS A 184 3.63 -8.37 8.25
N SER A 185 2.70 -8.79 9.11
CA SER A 185 2.99 -9.30 10.44
C SER A 185 3.71 -10.66 10.45
N SER A 186 3.67 -11.42 9.34
CA SER A 186 4.38 -12.69 9.16
C SER A 186 5.71 -12.56 8.42
N LEU A 187 6.11 -11.35 8.00
CA LEU A 187 7.40 -11.10 7.36
C LEU A 187 8.53 -11.61 8.26
N ASN A 188 9.41 -12.42 7.68
CA ASN A 188 10.53 -13.09 8.35
C ASN A 188 10.13 -14.01 9.52
N LYS A 189 8.85 -14.39 9.64
CA LYS A 189 8.37 -15.32 10.68
C LYS A 189 7.92 -16.66 10.12
N ARG A 190 7.33 -16.66 8.93
CA ARG A 190 6.86 -17.88 8.25
C ARG A 190 7.03 -17.73 6.76
N LEU A 191 7.51 -18.79 6.12
CA LEU A 191 7.45 -18.91 4.67
C LEU A 191 6.03 -19.25 4.24
N PHE A 192 5.69 -18.89 3.01
CA PHE A 192 4.57 -19.48 2.30
C PHE A 192 5.05 -19.86 0.90
N HIS A 193 4.22 -20.60 0.17
CA HIS A 193 4.52 -20.93 -1.22
C HIS A 193 3.34 -20.56 -2.11
N THR A 194 3.66 -20.29 -3.37
CA THR A 194 2.72 -20.20 -4.48
C THR A 194 3.17 -21.11 -5.62
N MET A 195 2.37 -21.21 -6.68
CA MET A 195 2.65 -22.07 -7.82
C MET A 195 2.32 -21.38 -9.13
N ILE A 196 3.08 -21.66 -10.17
CA ILE A 196 2.81 -21.28 -11.56
C ILE A 196 2.86 -22.53 -12.45
N GLY A 197 2.18 -22.51 -13.59
CA GLY A 197 2.11 -23.66 -14.50
C GLY A 197 1.82 -23.26 -15.94
N GLY A 198 1.62 -24.27 -16.81
CA GLY A 198 1.06 -24.09 -18.15
C GLY A 198 1.53 -22.83 -18.90
N ASP A 199 0.62 -21.85 -19.06
CA ASP A 199 0.89 -20.61 -19.81
C ASP A 199 2.03 -19.76 -19.24
N ALA A 200 2.16 -19.64 -17.91
CA ALA A 200 3.24 -18.85 -17.32
C ALA A 200 4.61 -19.48 -17.62
N ILE A 201 4.72 -20.81 -17.50
CA ILE A 201 5.95 -21.54 -17.83
C ILE A 201 6.30 -21.37 -19.31
N ARG A 202 5.31 -21.52 -20.21
CA ARG A 202 5.50 -21.29 -21.65
C ARG A 202 5.96 -19.87 -21.97
N ALA A 203 5.34 -18.87 -21.35
CA ALA A 203 5.72 -17.48 -21.56
C ALA A 203 7.12 -17.17 -21.03
N ILE A 204 7.51 -17.74 -19.88
CA ILE A 204 8.87 -17.65 -19.35
C ILE A 204 9.86 -18.26 -20.36
N GLN A 205 9.61 -19.49 -20.83
CA GLN A 205 10.46 -20.17 -21.80
C GLN A 205 10.59 -19.38 -23.11
N ALA A 206 9.53 -18.71 -23.57
CA ALA A 206 9.57 -17.84 -24.74
C ALA A 206 10.39 -16.56 -24.51
N TYR A 207 10.42 -16.04 -23.28
CA TYR A 207 11.22 -14.87 -22.90
C TYR A 207 12.71 -15.20 -22.68
N LEU A 208 13.05 -16.36 -22.12
CA LEU A 208 14.44 -16.68 -21.73
C LEU A 208 15.50 -16.49 -22.83
N PRO A 209 15.25 -16.81 -24.12
CA PRO A 209 16.20 -16.54 -25.20
C PRO A 209 16.53 -15.05 -25.40
N MET A 210 15.65 -14.15 -24.93
CA MET A 210 15.79 -12.70 -25.03
C MET A 210 16.34 -12.08 -23.74
N ARG A 211 16.55 -12.89 -22.70
CA ARG A 211 17.04 -12.42 -21.41
C ARG A 211 18.52 -12.01 -21.55
N PRO A 212 18.94 -10.87 -20.98
CA PRO A 212 20.35 -10.50 -20.87
C PRO A 212 21.19 -11.59 -20.18
N THR A 213 22.51 -11.56 -20.38
CA THR A 213 23.42 -12.56 -19.81
C THR A 213 23.40 -12.53 -18.28
N GLU A 214 23.85 -13.59 -17.60
CA GLU A 214 23.88 -13.63 -16.13
C GLU A 214 24.76 -12.53 -15.52
N GLU A 215 25.84 -12.14 -16.20
CA GLU A 215 26.72 -11.04 -15.79
C GLU A 215 26.01 -9.67 -15.85
N GLU A 216 25.01 -9.54 -16.72
CA GLU A 216 24.25 -8.31 -16.93
C GLU A 216 22.89 -8.31 -16.20
N ALA A 217 22.42 -9.47 -15.74
CA ALA A 217 21.06 -9.63 -15.25
C ALA A 217 20.98 -9.70 -13.72
N GLU A 218 20.79 -8.55 -13.08
CA GLU A 218 20.50 -8.42 -11.63
C GLU A 218 19.13 -9.02 -11.21
N ALA A 219 18.27 -9.35 -12.17
CA ALA A 219 16.93 -9.89 -11.96
C ALA A 219 16.55 -10.90 -13.06
N MET A 220 15.53 -11.70 -12.81
CA MET A 220 14.98 -12.67 -13.75
C MET A 220 14.38 -11.99 -14.99
N PHE A 221 13.53 -10.99 -14.77
CA PHE A 221 12.86 -10.17 -15.78
C PHE A 221 13.43 -8.75 -15.74
N ARG A 222 14.36 -8.43 -16.66
CA ARG A 222 14.99 -7.11 -16.80
C ARG A 222 14.55 -6.45 -18.10
N ALA A 223 14.40 -5.12 -18.11
CA ALA A 223 14.28 -4.37 -19.36
C ALA A 223 15.61 -4.40 -20.11
N ALA A 224 15.57 -4.55 -21.43
CA ALA A 224 16.77 -4.31 -22.24
C ALA A 224 17.20 -2.84 -22.07
N GLU A 225 18.50 -2.55 -22.12
CA GLU A 225 19.04 -1.21 -21.90
C GLU A 225 18.50 -0.18 -22.91
N GLU A 226 18.17 -0.62 -24.12
CA GLU A 226 17.51 0.16 -25.17
C GLU A 226 16.10 0.62 -24.76
N GLU A 227 15.34 -0.20 -24.03
CA GLU A 227 13.99 0.15 -23.58
C GLU A 227 14.01 1.20 -22.45
N ARG A 228 15.09 1.23 -21.65
CA ARG A 228 15.30 2.28 -20.64
C ARG A 228 15.58 3.63 -21.27
N LYS A 229 16.32 3.66 -22.38
CA LYS A 229 16.63 4.90 -23.12
C LYS A 229 15.38 5.49 -23.75
N VAL A 230 14.55 4.67 -24.37
CA VAL A 230 13.26 5.12 -24.94
C VAL A 230 12.32 5.64 -23.84
N GLN A 231 12.21 4.97 -22.68
CA GLN A 231 11.40 5.48 -21.56
C GLN A 231 11.95 6.77 -20.94
N ALA A 232 13.27 6.95 -20.90
CA ALA A 232 13.89 8.17 -20.39
C ALA A 232 13.80 9.36 -21.36
N GLU A 233 13.54 9.10 -22.65
CA GLU A 233 13.30 10.13 -23.67
C GLU A 233 11.81 10.51 -23.79
N GLU A 234 10.90 9.68 -23.25
CA GLU A 234 9.45 9.90 -23.22
C GLU A 234 8.91 10.51 -21.90
N GLU A 235 9.76 10.67 -20.86
CA GLU A 235 9.46 11.38 -19.60
C GLU A 235 10.04 12.81 -19.58
#